data_AF-A0A8E2H2U7-F1
#
_entry.id   AF-A0A8E2H2U7-F1
#
_cell.length_a   1.000
_cell.length_b   1.000
_cell.length_c   1.000
_cell.angle_alpha   90.00
_cell.angle_beta   90.00
_cell.angle_gamma   90.00
#
_symmetry.space_group_name_H-M   'P 1'
#
loop_
_entity.id
_entity.type
_entity.pdbx_description
1 polymer ?
#
loop_
_entity_poly.entity_id
_entity_poly.type
_entity_poly.pdbx_seq_one_letter_code
_entity_poly.pdbx_strand_id
1 'polypeptide(L)'
;MAERKLKAWVAAGLIDAAAADRIRAWEAQHSRPVALWAVVGLAALSIGLGIISLVAANWAAIPGETRLALHAALMVGLAAALWALLAQGGDTARRWAEVGIFVFAALGLGFIGHLGQVYQTSSPTWVAIGLWLALFAPLLLGGGQGWLSAALLAGGCIALPWMRFGDPALGFSGGQAGPGVIRGAIECALPVALTPLSALMLGGSARGGFWLRLGEIGFAYAIIAVSLFVIASGFGDWGHGHWAGDPQGNVDTALVAVAGVLGLAGLALWQSDRTVQGAAGAAVFAMLALAMLAADRLSGHGLAMGLLFMVLWAGLAGAALHARARWAFQMAVAVVALRLIILAFEEAGGLLASGVGLILGGMLVLGVAWGALRISRRFAPARGIA
;
A
#
# COMPACT_ATOMS: atom_id res chain seq x y z
N MET A 1 16.97 19.48 14.83
CA MET A 1 18.06 18.81 14.09
C MET A 1 19.01 18.17 15.10
N ALA A 2 19.71 17.08 14.76
CA ALA A 2 20.62 16.47 15.73
C ALA A 2 21.79 17.43 15.99
N GLU A 3 22.03 17.86 17.24
CA GLU A 3 23.12 18.75 17.69
C GLU A 3 24.49 18.38 17.09
N ARG A 4 24.69 17.08 16.84
CA ARG A 4 25.86 16.52 16.14
C ARG A 4 26.11 17.14 14.76
N LYS A 5 25.06 17.41 13.98
CA LYS A 5 25.19 18.05 12.66
C LYS A 5 25.55 19.53 12.77
N LEU A 6 24.98 20.25 13.73
CA LEU A 6 25.32 21.65 13.98
C LEU A 6 26.82 21.79 14.33
N LYS A 7 27.29 20.94 15.25
CA LYS A 7 28.72 20.87 15.61
C LYS A 7 29.62 20.53 14.42
N ALA A 8 29.20 19.57 13.58
CA ALA A 8 29.93 19.23 12.37
C ALA A 8 29.99 20.38 11.35
N TRP A 9 28.95 21.20 11.25
CA TRP A 9 28.92 22.35 10.34
C TRP A 9 29.78 23.51 10.84
N VAL A 10 29.77 23.78 12.15
CA VAL A 10 30.68 24.75 12.76
C VAL A 10 32.14 24.28 12.59
N ALA A 11 32.42 23.01 12.87
CA ALA A 11 33.77 22.44 12.71
C ALA A 11 34.25 22.43 11.25
N ALA A 12 33.34 22.31 10.28
CA ALA A 12 33.64 22.39 8.85
C ALA A 12 33.70 23.84 8.32
N GLY A 13 33.50 24.86 9.17
CA GLY A 13 33.50 26.27 8.76
C GLY A 13 32.32 26.66 7.87
N LEU A 14 31.27 25.83 7.79
CA LEU A 14 30.07 26.11 6.98
C LEU A 14 29.20 27.20 7.60
N ILE A 15 29.24 27.33 8.93
CA ILE A 15 28.51 28.33 9.70
C ILE A 15 29.36 28.77 10.89
N ASP A 16 29.18 30.02 11.34
CA ASP A 16 29.82 30.53 12.56
C ASP A 16 29.02 30.17 13.81
N ALA A 17 29.61 30.41 14.99
CA ALA A 17 28.97 30.14 16.28
C ALA A 17 27.67 30.95 16.44
N ALA A 18 27.63 32.19 15.95
CA ALA A 18 26.44 33.04 16.01
C ALA A 18 25.29 32.51 15.15
N ALA A 19 25.56 31.98 13.95
CA ALA A 19 24.55 31.32 13.12
C ALA A 19 24.07 30.01 13.76
N ALA A 20 24.96 29.24 14.38
CA ALA A 20 24.59 28.05 15.11
C ALA A 20 23.60 28.38 16.26
N ASP A 21 23.83 29.44 17.01
CA ASP A 21 22.92 29.87 18.09
C ASP A 21 21.56 30.37 17.56
N ARG A 22 21.55 31.11 16.44
CA ARG A 22 20.29 31.50 15.79
C ARG A 22 19.47 30.29 15.33
N ILE A 23 20.13 29.27 14.78
CA ILE A 23 19.47 28.03 14.37
C ILE A 23 18.92 27.29 15.60
N ARG A 24 19.69 27.19 16.69
CA ARG A 24 19.20 26.58 17.95
C ARG A 24 17.97 27.30 18.50
N ALA A 25 17.99 28.63 18.53
CA ALA A 25 16.87 29.43 19.02
C ALA A 25 15.62 29.24 18.13
N TRP A 26 15.80 29.24 16.81
CA TRP A 26 14.71 28.97 15.87
C TRP A 26 14.17 27.54 16.06
N GLU A 27 15.03 26.53 16.18
CA GLU A 27 14.60 25.15 16.40
C GLU A 27 13.91 24.96 17.75
N ALA A 28 14.36 25.62 18.82
CA ALA A 28 13.70 25.56 20.12
C ALA A 28 12.25 26.06 20.03
N GLN A 29 12.04 27.17 19.32
CA GLN A 29 10.71 27.77 19.10
C GLN A 29 9.84 26.96 18.11
N HIS A 30 10.45 26.24 17.17
CA HIS A 30 9.74 25.47 16.13
C HIS A 30 9.75 23.96 16.39
N SER A 31 10.29 23.51 17.52
CA SER A 31 10.32 22.11 17.90
C SER A 31 8.91 21.66 18.23
N ARG A 32 8.38 20.73 17.42
CA ARG A 32 7.17 20.01 17.80
C ARG A 32 7.53 19.08 18.95
N PRO A 33 6.86 19.13 20.11
CA PRO A 33 7.20 18.28 21.23
C PRO A 33 6.67 16.87 20.96
N VAL A 34 7.31 16.14 20.04
CA VAL A 34 6.85 14.83 19.55
C VAL A 34 6.69 13.84 20.71
N ALA A 35 7.58 13.89 21.71
CA ALA A 35 7.47 13.06 22.91
C ALA A 35 6.22 13.40 23.74
N LEU A 36 5.90 14.69 23.92
CA LEU A 36 4.66 15.10 24.59
C LEU A 36 3.42 14.63 23.81
N TRP A 37 3.41 14.83 22.50
CA TRP A 37 2.33 14.35 21.64
C TRP A 37 2.22 12.81 21.63
N ALA A 38 3.34 12.10 21.76
CA ALA A 38 3.34 10.65 21.91
C ALA A 38 2.74 10.23 23.27
N VAL A 39 3.07 10.91 24.36
CA VAL A 39 2.46 10.66 25.69
C VAL A 39 0.98 10.98 25.70
N VAL A 40 0.57 12.12 25.12
CA VAL A 40 -0.84 12.51 24.99
C VAL A 40 -1.59 11.49 24.12
N GLY A 41 -1.00 11.08 23.00
CA GLY A 41 -1.56 10.05 22.13
C GLY A 41 -1.71 8.70 22.85
N LEU A 42 -0.71 8.30 23.63
CA LEU A 42 -0.75 7.07 24.43
C LEU A 42 -1.82 7.15 25.51
N ALA A 43 -1.92 8.27 26.24
CA ALA A 43 -2.95 8.48 27.25
C ALA A 43 -4.36 8.42 26.63
N ALA A 44 -4.57 9.09 25.50
CA ALA A 44 -5.84 9.04 24.77
C ALA A 44 -6.16 7.61 24.29
N LEU A 45 -5.17 6.88 23.78
CA LEU A 45 -5.32 5.49 23.37
C LEU A 45 -5.67 4.59 24.56
N SER A 46 -5.00 4.74 25.70
CA SER A 46 -5.30 3.97 26.92
C SER A 46 -6.72 4.26 27.44
N ILE A 47 -7.17 5.52 27.41
CA ILE A 47 -8.55 5.87 27.75
C ILE A 47 -9.53 5.21 26.77
N GLY A 48 -9.29 5.33 25.47
CA GLY A 48 -10.13 4.72 24.44
C GLY A 48 -10.23 3.19 24.59
N LEU A 49 -9.09 2.53 24.79
CA LEU A 49 -9.02 1.09 25.07
C LEU A 49 -9.76 0.74 26.36
N GLY A 50 -9.59 1.50 27.44
CA GLY A 50 -10.32 1.29 28.68
C GLY A 50 -11.84 1.38 28.53
N ILE A 51 -12.33 2.37 27.75
CA ILE A 51 -13.76 2.50 27.42
C ILE A 51 -14.23 1.28 26.61
N ILE A 52 -13.50 0.89 25.57
CA ILE A 52 -13.83 -0.29 24.74
C ILE A 52 -13.86 -1.55 25.62
N SER A 53 -12.88 -1.73 26.52
CA SER A 53 -12.84 -2.86 27.44
C SER A 53 -14.00 -2.88 28.42
N LEU A 54 -14.39 -1.73 28.97
CA LEU A 54 -15.55 -1.64 29.87
C LEU A 54 -16.86 -2.00 29.14
N VAL A 55 -17.03 -1.49 27.91
CA VAL A 55 -18.18 -1.82 27.06
C VAL A 55 -18.18 -3.31 26.70
N ALA A 56 -17.01 -3.85 26.33
CA ALA A 56 -16.85 -5.27 26.00
C ALA A 56 -17.15 -6.18 27.20
N ALA A 57 -16.72 -5.81 28.41
CA ALA A 57 -17.00 -6.57 29.63
C ALA A 57 -18.49 -6.64 29.97
N ASN A 58 -19.26 -5.62 29.59
CA ASN A 58 -20.71 -5.55 29.81
C ASN A 58 -21.52 -5.89 28.55
N TRP A 59 -20.87 -6.36 27.48
CA TRP A 59 -21.48 -6.48 26.15
C TRP A 59 -22.70 -7.39 26.11
N ALA A 60 -22.69 -8.47 26.90
CA ALA A 60 -23.80 -9.42 27.01
C ALA A 60 -25.01 -8.86 27.76
N ALA A 61 -24.80 -7.88 28.65
CA ALA A 61 -25.87 -7.27 29.44
C ALA A 61 -26.64 -6.17 28.67
N ILE A 62 -26.09 -5.66 27.57
CA ILE A 62 -26.70 -4.59 26.77
C ILE A 62 -27.52 -5.22 25.64
N PRO A 63 -28.85 -4.98 25.57
CA PRO A 63 -29.69 -5.50 24.48
C PRO A 63 -29.15 -5.11 23.10
N GLY A 64 -29.31 -6.01 22.11
CA GLY A 64 -28.90 -5.77 20.71
C GLY A 64 -29.42 -4.47 20.14
N GLU A 65 -30.72 -4.22 20.28
CA GLU A 65 -31.37 -3.01 19.78
C GLU A 65 -30.83 -1.73 20.43
N THR A 66 -30.51 -1.77 21.72
CA THR A 66 -29.90 -0.63 22.42
C THR A 66 -28.50 -0.34 21.88
N ARG A 67 -27.70 -1.38 21.63
CA ARG A 67 -26.36 -1.22 21.05
C ARG A 67 -26.45 -0.61 19.63
N LEU A 68 -27.39 -1.08 18.81
CA LEU A 68 -27.63 -0.52 17.46
C LEU A 68 -28.12 0.92 17.52
N ALA A 69 -29.08 1.23 18.40
CA ALA A 69 -29.61 2.58 18.56
C ALA A 69 -28.52 3.57 18.98
N LEU A 70 -27.63 3.18 19.91
CA LEU A 70 -26.48 4.00 20.30
C LEU A 70 -25.50 4.22 19.15
N HIS A 71 -25.19 3.18 18.37
CA HIS A 71 -24.31 3.30 17.20
C HIS A 71 -24.94 4.22 16.14
N ALA A 72 -26.23 4.06 15.86
CA ALA A 72 -26.97 4.92 14.93
C ALA A 72 -27.01 6.37 15.42
N ALA A 73 -27.26 6.61 16.71
CA ALA A 73 -27.24 7.95 17.30
C ALA A 73 -25.86 8.61 17.16
N LEU A 74 -24.77 7.86 17.37
CA LEU A 74 -23.41 8.35 17.15
C LEU A 74 -23.18 8.74 15.69
N MET A 75 -23.63 7.92 14.74
CA MET A 75 -23.53 8.25 13.31
C MET A 75 -24.33 9.51 12.96
N VAL A 76 -25.57 9.63 13.43
CA VAL A 76 -26.42 10.81 13.19
C VAL A 76 -25.79 12.07 13.79
N GLY A 77 -25.28 11.99 15.02
CA GLY A 77 -24.58 13.10 15.67
C GLY A 77 -23.32 13.53 14.91
N LEU A 78 -22.53 12.57 14.44
CA LEU A 78 -21.33 12.86 13.63
C LEU A 78 -21.69 13.43 12.26
N ALA A 79 -22.75 12.94 11.60
CA ALA A 79 -23.23 13.49 10.34
C ALA A 79 -23.68 14.95 10.50
N ALA A 80 -24.40 15.28 11.58
CA ALA A 80 -24.82 16.64 11.89
C ALA A 80 -23.61 17.55 12.17
N ALA A 81 -22.63 17.06 12.94
CA ALA A 81 -21.39 17.80 13.22
C ALA A 81 -20.58 18.04 11.94
N LEU A 82 -20.47 17.05 11.06
CA LEU A 82 -19.83 17.17 9.74
C LEU A 82 -20.53 18.19 8.86
N TRP A 83 -21.87 18.17 8.82
CA TRP A 83 -22.64 19.16 8.07
C TRP A 83 -22.37 20.58 8.55
N ALA A 84 -22.41 20.80 9.86
CA ALA A 84 -22.12 22.11 10.47
C ALA A 84 -20.66 22.55 10.19
N LEU A 85 -19.71 21.62 10.26
CA LEU A 85 -18.29 21.88 10.03
C LEU A 85 -17.99 22.22 8.56
N LEU A 86 -18.60 21.48 7.62
CA LEU A 86 -18.47 21.75 6.19
C LEU A 86 -19.11 23.10 5.81
N ALA A 87 -20.18 23.51 6.49
CA ALA A 87 -20.82 24.80 6.29
C ALA A 87 -19.98 26.00 6.75
N GLN A 88 -19.13 25.84 7.77
CA GLN A 88 -18.25 26.92 8.27
C GLN A 88 -17.18 27.36 7.26
N GLY A 89 -16.72 26.43 6.42
CA GLY A 89 -15.64 26.69 5.46
C GLY A 89 -14.27 26.93 6.10
N GLY A 90 -13.26 27.16 5.25
CA GLY A 90 -11.87 27.38 5.69
C GLY A 90 -11.02 26.12 5.88
N ASP A 91 -9.70 26.30 5.95
CA ASP A 91 -8.73 25.20 5.95
C ASP A 91 -8.77 24.33 7.20
N THR A 92 -8.96 24.94 8.37
CA THR A 92 -9.06 24.21 9.64
C THR A 92 -10.30 23.33 9.65
N ALA A 93 -11.45 23.85 9.21
CA ALA A 93 -12.69 23.08 9.12
C ALA A 93 -12.55 21.92 8.12
N ARG A 94 -11.91 22.13 6.97
CA ARG A 94 -11.61 21.07 5.99
C ARG A 94 -10.74 19.94 6.57
N ARG A 95 -9.73 20.26 7.39
CA ARG A 95 -8.89 19.25 8.05
C ARG A 95 -9.67 18.42 9.06
N TRP A 96 -10.52 19.05 9.86
CA TRP A 96 -11.39 18.33 10.80
C TRP A 96 -12.47 17.54 10.06
N ALA A 97 -12.97 18.03 8.93
CA ALA A 97 -13.94 17.32 8.10
C ALA A 97 -13.33 16.05 7.48
N GLU A 98 -12.07 16.08 7.04
CA GLU A 98 -11.35 14.87 6.59
C GLU A 98 -11.32 13.78 7.67
N VAL A 99 -10.99 14.15 8.91
CA VAL A 99 -11.01 13.22 10.04
C VAL A 99 -12.42 12.72 10.32
N GLY A 100 -13.41 13.61 10.36
CA GLY A 100 -14.79 13.24 10.61
C GLY A 100 -15.39 12.34 9.52
N ILE A 101 -15.08 12.59 8.24
CA ILE A 101 -15.51 11.75 7.11
C ILE A 101 -14.90 10.35 7.23
N PHE A 102 -13.61 10.27 7.54
CA PHE A 102 -12.95 8.99 7.78
C PHE A 102 -13.61 8.22 8.94
N VAL A 103 -13.83 8.89 10.08
CA VAL A 103 -14.48 8.26 11.25
C VAL A 103 -15.91 7.85 10.92
N PHE A 104 -16.67 8.68 10.21
CA PHE A 104 -18.06 8.38 9.83
C PHE A 104 -18.13 7.16 8.91
N ALA A 105 -17.26 7.08 7.91
CA ALA A 105 -17.19 5.93 7.03
C ALA A 105 -16.73 4.67 7.77
N ALA A 106 -15.78 4.78 8.70
CA ALA A 106 -15.35 3.65 9.55
C ALA A 106 -16.46 3.17 10.50
N LEU A 107 -17.22 4.09 11.10
CA LEU A 107 -18.41 3.77 11.88
C LEU A 107 -19.46 3.09 11.01
N GLY A 108 -19.68 3.55 9.78
CA GLY A 108 -20.55 2.90 8.81
C GLY A 108 -20.18 1.43 8.56
N LEU A 109 -18.89 1.14 8.39
CA LEU A 109 -18.40 -0.23 8.25
C LEU A 109 -18.67 -1.06 9.51
N GLY A 110 -18.38 -0.49 10.69
CA GLY A 110 -18.67 -1.12 11.97
C GLY A 110 -20.16 -1.36 12.20
N PHE A 111 -21.02 -0.44 11.76
CA PHE A 111 -22.47 -0.54 11.89
C PHE A 111 -23.03 -1.69 11.05
N ILE A 112 -22.54 -1.87 9.81
CA ILE A 112 -22.91 -3.02 8.98
C ILE A 112 -22.51 -4.34 9.66
N GLY A 113 -21.29 -4.42 10.21
CA GLY A 113 -20.86 -5.60 10.99
C GLY A 113 -21.72 -5.84 12.24
N HIS A 114 -22.12 -4.77 12.93
CA HIS A 114 -22.95 -4.83 14.13
C HIS A 114 -24.38 -5.29 13.83
N LEU A 115 -24.97 -4.86 12.71
CA LEU A 115 -26.25 -5.38 12.22
C LEU A 115 -26.19 -6.90 12.05
N GLY A 116 -25.10 -7.39 11.45
CA GLY A 116 -24.90 -8.82 11.26
C GLY A 116 -24.83 -9.61 12.58
N GLN A 117 -24.23 -9.03 13.61
CA GLN A 117 -24.17 -9.65 14.95
C GLN A 117 -25.51 -9.66 15.67
N VAL A 118 -26.25 -8.54 15.65
CA VAL A 118 -27.52 -8.42 16.40
C VAL A 118 -28.63 -9.24 15.76
N TYR A 119 -28.73 -9.22 14.43
CA TYR A 119 -29.74 -9.99 13.69
C TYR A 119 -29.26 -11.38 13.25
N GLN A 120 -28.03 -11.77 13.61
CA GLN A 120 -27.43 -13.06 13.30
C GLN A 120 -27.48 -13.40 11.80
N THR A 121 -27.26 -12.41 10.93
CA THR A 121 -27.32 -12.61 9.48
C THR A 121 -26.04 -13.29 8.97
N SER A 122 -26.19 -14.31 8.13
CA SER A 122 -25.07 -15.07 7.54
C SER A 122 -24.60 -14.53 6.18
N SER A 123 -24.72 -13.22 5.92
CA SER A 123 -24.35 -12.65 4.62
C SER A 123 -22.84 -12.73 4.39
N PRO A 124 -22.37 -13.08 3.18
CA PRO A 124 -20.95 -13.06 2.87
C PRO A 124 -20.32 -11.68 3.11
N THR A 125 -19.09 -11.64 3.62
CA THR A 125 -18.40 -10.40 3.98
C THR A 125 -18.23 -9.45 2.79
N TRP A 126 -18.04 -9.96 1.57
CA TRP A 126 -17.92 -9.14 0.38
C TRP A 126 -19.21 -8.35 0.08
N VAL A 127 -20.40 -8.87 0.45
CA VAL A 127 -21.68 -8.14 0.33
C VAL A 127 -21.68 -6.94 1.27
N ALA A 128 -21.20 -7.11 2.50
CA ALA A 128 -21.08 -6.04 3.48
C ALA A 128 -20.11 -4.94 3.01
N ILE A 129 -18.94 -5.31 2.47
CA ILE A 129 -17.98 -4.35 1.90
C ILE A 129 -18.57 -3.67 0.65
N GLY A 130 -19.29 -4.40 -0.19
CA GLY A 130 -19.96 -3.85 -1.37
C GLY A 130 -21.01 -2.81 -1.01
N LEU A 131 -21.86 -3.11 -0.01
CA LEU A 131 -22.82 -2.18 0.55
C LEU A 131 -22.13 -0.95 1.15
N TRP A 132 -21.05 -1.16 1.89
CA TRP A 132 -20.26 -0.07 2.46
C TRP A 132 -19.67 0.83 1.37
N LEU A 133 -19.09 0.27 0.31
CA LEU A 133 -18.60 1.05 -0.83
C LEU A 133 -19.74 1.82 -1.51
N ALA A 134 -20.89 1.19 -1.73
CA ALA A 134 -22.04 1.84 -2.36
C ALA A 134 -22.53 3.07 -1.57
N LEU A 135 -22.50 3.00 -0.24
CA LEU A 135 -22.96 4.08 0.64
C LEU A 135 -21.88 5.14 0.90
N PHE A 136 -20.63 4.74 1.11
CA PHE A 136 -19.57 5.62 1.63
C PHE A 136 -18.53 6.02 0.58
N ALA A 137 -18.37 5.30 -0.53
CA ALA A 137 -17.46 5.74 -1.60
C ALA A 137 -17.86 7.09 -2.21
N PRO A 138 -19.15 7.40 -2.47
CA PRO A 138 -19.55 8.74 -2.93
C PRO A 138 -19.17 9.84 -1.94
N LEU A 139 -19.29 9.58 -0.64
CA LEU A 139 -18.89 10.52 0.41
C LEU A 139 -17.37 10.73 0.43
N LEU A 140 -16.59 9.64 0.38
CA LEU A 140 -15.12 9.71 0.37
C LEU A 140 -14.61 10.40 -0.91
N LEU A 141 -15.22 10.10 -2.05
CA LEU A 141 -14.92 10.74 -3.33
C LEU A 141 -15.40 12.19 -3.39
N GLY A 142 -16.47 12.58 -2.69
CA GLY A 142 -16.99 13.95 -2.69
C GLY A 142 -16.31 14.87 -1.69
N GLY A 143 -16.12 14.38 -0.46
CA GLY A 143 -15.64 15.18 0.67
C GLY A 143 -14.18 14.94 1.06
N GLY A 144 -13.58 13.81 0.68
CA GLY A 144 -12.20 13.46 1.05
C GLY A 144 -11.17 14.41 0.45
N GLN A 145 -10.17 14.80 1.26
CA GLN A 145 -9.10 15.74 0.91
C GLN A 145 -7.70 15.16 1.15
N GLY A 146 -7.59 14.12 1.98
CA GLY A 146 -6.31 13.64 2.50
C GLY A 146 -6.08 12.15 2.30
N TRP A 147 -5.05 11.66 2.99
CA TRP A 147 -4.60 10.28 2.91
C TRP A 147 -5.56 9.31 3.62
N LEU A 148 -6.31 9.76 4.64
CA LEU A 148 -7.23 8.93 5.40
C LEU A 148 -8.39 8.48 4.51
N SER A 149 -9.05 9.44 3.86
CA SER A 149 -10.15 9.15 2.93
C SER A 149 -9.68 8.34 1.73
N ALA A 150 -8.50 8.65 1.18
CA ALA A 150 -7.92 7.91 0.07
C ALA A 150 -7.59 6.45 0.46
N ALA A 151 -6.98 6.24 1.62
CA ALA A 151 -6.63 4.90 2.11
C ALA A 151 -7.87 4.06 2.41
N LEU A 152 -8.90 4.66 3.00
CA LEU A 152 -10.14 3.95 3.31
C LEU A 152 -10.88 3.55 2.03
N LEU A 153 -10.96 4.43 1.04
CA LEU A 153 -11.54 4.12 -0.26
C LEU A 153 -10.75 3.03 -0.98
N ALA A 154 -9.43 3.18 -1.09
CA ALA A 154 -8.57 2.19 -1.73
C ALA A 154 -8.66 0.83 -1.03
N GLY A 155 -8.67 0.84 0.31
CA GLY A 155 -8.82 -0.35 1.15
C GLY A 155 -10.11 -1.10 0.84
N GLY A 156 -11.24 -0.40 0.71
CA GLY A 156 -12.49 -1.02 0.29
C GLY A 156 -12.45 -1.57 -1.13
N CYS A 157 -11.91 -0.79 -2.09
CA CYS A 157 -11.75 -1.23 -3.48
C CYS A 157 -10.87 -2.48 -3.62
N ILE A 158 -9.86 -2.64 -2.75
CA ILE A 158 -9.01 -3.83 -2.70
C ILE A 158 -9.73 -4.97 -1.95
N ALA A 159 -10.30 -4.71 -0.77
CA ALA A 159 -10.91 -5.74 0.06
C ALA A 159 -12.09 -6.44 -0.63
N LEU A 160 -12.94 -5.70 -1.34
CA LEU A 160 -14.14 -6.24 -2.00
C LEU A 160 -13.82 -7.43 -2.94
N PRO A 161 -13.00 -7.27 -3.99
CA PRO A 161 -12.72 -8.35 -4.92
C PRO A 161 -11.97 -9.51 -4.26
N TRP A 162 -11.03 -9.25 -3.33
CA TRP A 162 -10.31 -10.31 -2.63
C TRP A 162 -11.22 -11.15 -1.72
N MET A 163 -12.14 -10.52 -0.98
CA MET A 163 -13.11 -11.23 -0.15
C MET A 163 -14.11 -12.02 -0.98
N ARG A 164 -14.47 -11.51 -2.16
CA ARG A 164 -15.35 -12.20 -3.11
C ARG A 164 -14.64 -13.39 -3.76
N PHE A 165 -13.37 -13.23 -4.12
CA PHE A 165 -12.55 -14.29 -4.70
C PHE A 165 -12.27 -15.43 -3.71
N GLY A 166 -12.10 -15.09 -2.43
CA GLY A 166 -11.92 -16.08 -1.36
C GLY A 166 -13.21 -16.78 -0.91
N ASP A 167 -14.39 -16.36 -1.39
CA ASP A 167 -15.67 -16.98 -1.05
C ASP A 167 -15.78 -18.37 -1.72
N PRO A 168 -15.89 -19.47 -0.94
CA PRO A 168 -16.00 -20.83 -1.51
C PRO A 168 -17.18 -21.00 -2.45
N ALA A 169 -18.25 -20.21 -2.29
CA ALA A 169 -19.42 -20.25 -3.16
C ALA A 169 -19.18 -19.62 -4.54
N LEU A 170 -18.13 -18.81 -4.71
CA LEU A 170 -17.90 -18.00 -5.91
C LEU A 170 -16.54 -18.21 -6.58
N GLY A 171 -15.48 -18.53 -5.81
CA GLY A 171 -14.10 -18.55 -6.31
C GLY A 171 -13.50 -19.93 -6.52
N PHE A 172 -13.62 -20.83 -5.53
CA PHE A 172 -12.97 -22.13 -5.51
C PHE A 172 -13.92 -23.22 -5.02
N SER A 173 -14.76 -23.74 -5.91
CA SER A 173 -15.56 -24.93 -5.63
C SER A 173 -14.71 -26.18 -5.86
N GLY A 174 -14.28 -26.84 -4.77
CA GLY A 174 -13.73 -28.20 -4.84
C GLY A 174 -12.33 -28.34 -5.45
N GLY A 175 -11.51 -27.29 -5.42
CA GLY A 175 -10.12 -27.34 -5.90
C GLY A 175 -9.95 -27.34 -7.42
N GLN A 176 -11.01 -27.09 -8.19
CA GLN A 176 -10.94 -26.96 -9.65
C GLN A 176 -11.13 -25.51 -10.09
N ALA A 177 -10.30 -25.06 -11.03
CA ALA A 177 -10.39 -23.73 -11.63
C ALA A 177 -11.57 -23.67 -12.61
N GLY A 178 -12.75 -23.28 -12.12
CA GLY A 178 -13.91 -23.01 -12.98
C GLY A 178 -13.79 -21.66 -13.73
N PRO A 179 -14.73 -21.36 -14.65
CA PRO A 179 -14.75 -20.09 -15.40
C PRO A 179 -14.79 -18.83 -14.52
N GLY A 180 -15.23 -18.96 -13.26
CA GLY A 180 -15.23 -17.88 -12.27
C GLY A 180 -13.83 -17.36 -11.88
N VAL A 181 -12.78 -18.17 -12.05
CA VAL A 181 -11.40 -17.78 -11.72
C VAL A 181 -10.92 -16.61 -12.58
N ILE A 182 -11.23 -16.61 -13.88
CA ILE A 182 -10.88 -15.52 -14.80
C ILE A 182 -11.51 -14.22 -14.32
N ARG A 183 -12.82 -14.25 -14.04
CA ARG A 183 -13.56 -13.09 -13.55
C ARG A 183 -12.98 -12.59 -12.23
N GLY A 184 -12.74 -13.49 -11.28
CA GLY A 184 -12.20 -13.15 -9.97
C GLY A 184 -10.80 -12.52 -10.05
N ALA A 185 -9.93 -13.06 -10.90
CA ALA A 185 -8.61 -12.51 -11.14
C ALA A 185 -8.67 -11.10 -11.74
N ILE A 186 -9.55 -10.86 -12.72
CA ILE A 186 -9.80 -9.52 -13.27
C ILE A 186 -10.30 -8.58 -12.17
N GLU A 187 -11.29 -8.99 -11.38
CA GLU A 187 -11.84 -8.20 -10.26
C GLU A 187 -10.74 -7.82 -9.25
N CYS A 188 -9.85 -8.75 -8.89
CA CYS A 188 -8.68 -8.49 -8.04
C CYS A 188 -7.63 -7.58 -8.70
N ALA A 189 -7.55 -7.52 -10.03
CA ALA A 189 -6.64 -6.60 -10.72
C ALA A 189 -7.19 -5.17 -10.86
N LEU A 190 -8.51 -4.96 -10.76
CA LEU A 190 -9.14 -3.65 -10.93
C LEU A 190 -8.58 -2.51 -10.04
N PRO A 191 -8.19 -2.74 -8.76
CA PRO A 191 -7.64 -1.66 -7.93
C PRO A 191 -6.36 -1.04 -8.49
N VAL A 192 -5.68 -1.69 -9.44
CA VAL A 192 -4.55 -1.10 -10.17
C VAL A 192 -4.96 0.18 -10.92
N ALA A 193 -6.20 0.25 -11.40
CA ALA A 193 -6.74 1.39 -12.14
C ALA A 193 -6.81 2.68 -11.31
N LEU A 194 -6.68 2.61 -9.98
CA LEU A 194 -6.55 3.78 -9.11
C LEU A 194 -5.34 4.66 -9.49
N THR A 195 -4.28 4.06 -10.03
CA THR A 195 -3.08 4.79 -10.47
C THR A 195 -3.36 5.69 -11.68
N PRO A 196 -3.78 5.19 -12.85
CA PRO A 196 -4.12 6.07 -13.97
C PRO A 196 -5.29 7.00 -13.65
N LEU A 197 -6.27 6.57 -12.84
CA LEU A 197 -7.36 7.44 -12.38
C LEU A 197 -6.82 8.65 -11.61
N SER A 198 -5.83 8.45 -10.73
CA SER A 198 -5.22 9.56 -9.99
C SER A 198 -4.58 10.58 -10.93
N ALA A 199 -3.84 10.12 -11.94
CA ALA A 199 -3.17 10.98 -12.91
C ALA A 199 -4.18 11.82 -13.69
N LEU A 200 -5.29 11.21 -14.13
CA LEU A 200 -6.38 11.92 -14.80
C LEU A 200 -7.00 13.02 -13.92
N MET A 201 -7.24 12.71 -12.64
CA MET A 201 -7.94 13.62 -11.75
C MET A 201 -7.05 14.76 -11.21
N LEU A 202 -5.73 14.55 -11.15
CA LEU A 202 -4.78 15.57 -10.71
C LEU A 202 -4.80 16.83 -11.60
N GLY A 203 -5.07 16.68 -12.90
CA GLY A 203 -5.09 17.82 -13.84
C GLY A 203 -6.26 18.80 -13.66
N GLY A 204 -7.34 18.39 -12.97
CA GLY A 204 -8.56 19.20 -12.84
C GLY A 204 -9.10 19.36 -11.42
N SER A 205 -8.45 18.77 -10.42
CA SER A 205 -8.97 18.75 -9.04
C SER A 205 -8.14 19.60 -8.09
N ALA A 206 -8.81 20.41 -7.27
CA ALA A 206 -8.20 21.13 -6.14
C ALA A 206 -7.67 20.20 -5.03
N ARG A 207 -7.91 18.88 -5.14
CA ARG A 207 -7.65 17.87 -4.09
C ARG A 207 -6.43 17.02 -4.43
N GLY A 208 -5.33 17.67 -4.80
CA GLY A 208 -4.12 16.98 -5.28
C GLY A 208 -3.61 15.92 -4.30
N GLY A 209 -3.66 16.20 -2.99
CA GLY A 209 -3.23 15.25 -1.96
C GLY A 209 -4.03 13.95 -1.94
N PHE A 210 -5.36 14.01 -2.04
CA PHE A 210 -6.23 12.84 -2.07
C PHE A 210 -5.93 11.94 -3.28
N TRP A 211 -5.93 12.53 -4.48
CA TRP A 211 -5.72 11.77 -5.71
C TRP A 211 -4.33 11.16 -5.77
N LEU A 212 -3.29 11.91 -5.41
CA LEU A 212 -1.93 11.40 -5.36
C LEU A 212 -1.84 10.17 -4.45
N ARG A 213 -2.42 10.21 -3.25
CA ARG A 213 -2.41 9.08 -2.31
C ARG A 213 -3.17 7.87 -2.85
N LEU A 214 -4.31 8.10 -3.50
CA LEU A 214 -5.08 7.03 -4.14
C LEU A 214 -4.26 6.32 -5.23
N GLY A 215 -3.53 7.11 -6.03
CA GLY A 215 -2.63 6.59 -7.06
C GLY A 215 -1.43 5.84 -6.51
N GLU A 216 -0.78 6.37 -5.48
CA GLU A 216 0.33 5.70 -4.78
C GLU A 216 -0.09 4.33 -4.22
N ILE A 217 -1.28 4.22 -3.64
CA ILE A 217 -1.81 2.95 -3.14
C ILE A 217 -2.09 1.97 -4.27
N GLY A 218 -2.72 2.42 -5.37
CA GLY A 218 -2.94 1.57 -6.55
C GLY A 218 -1.64 1.05 -7.17
N PHE A 219 -0.61 1.90 -7.22
CA PHE A 219 0.69 1.54 -7.77
C PHE A 219 1.43 0.56 -6.86
N ALA A 220 1.43 0.83 -5.56
CA ALA A 220 2.01 -0.08 -4.56
C ALA A 220 1.29 -1.44 -4.56
N TYR A 221 -0.04 -1.44 -4.66
CA TYR A 221 -0.86 -2.65 -4.75
C TYR A 221 -0.42 -3.53 -5.93
N ALA A 222 -0.22 -2.95 -7.12
CA ALA A 222 0.23 -3.69 -8.30
C ALA A 222 1.60 -4.35 -8.09
N ILE A 223 2.58 -3.59 -7.58
CA ILE A 223 3.93 -4.09 -7.32
C ILE A 223 3.91 -5.21 -6.29
N ILE A 224 3.17 -5.02 -5.19
CA ILE A 224 3.08 -6.01 -4.11
C ILE A 224 2.38 -7.27 -4.60
N ALA A 225 1.23 -7.16 -5.28
CA ALA A 225 0.47 -8.30 -5.76
C ALA A 225 1.29 -9.16 -6.74
N VAL A 226 1.96 -8.56 -7.71
CA VAL A 226 2.80 -9.28 -8.67
C VAL A 226 4.05 -9.84 -8.00
N SER A 227 4.66 -9.12 -7.06
CA SER A 227 5.81 -9.63 -6.29
C SER A 227 5.43 -10.87 -5.47
N LEU A 228 4.28 -10.83 -4.80
CA LEU A 228 3.75 -11.96 -4.04
C LEU A 228 3.40 -13.13 -4.96
N PHE A 229 2.85 -12.87 -6.14
CA PHE A 229 2.58 -13.90 -7.14
C PHE A 229 3.87 -14.59 -7.60
N VAL A 230 4.91 -13.82 -7.99
CA VAL A 230 6.22 -14.37 -8.40
C VAL A 230 6.83 -15.22 -7.28
N ILE A 231 6.74 -14.77 -6.03
CA ILE A 231 7.20 -15.53 -4.87
C ILE A 231 6.38 -16.83 -4.71
N ALA A 232 5.05 -16.74 -4.77
CA ALA A 232 4.15 -17.89 -4.62
C ALA A 232 4.40 -18.95 -5.71
N SER A 233 4.58 -18.55 -6.97
CA SER A 233 4.89 -19.45 -8.09
C SER A 233 6.24 -20.17 -7.97
N GLY A 234 7.12 -19.71 -7.07
CA GLY A 234 8.39 -20.36 -6.75
C GLY A 234 8.26 -21.54 -5.79
N PHE A 235 7.19 -21.58 -5.00
CA PHE A 235 6.87 -22.73 -4.16
C PHE A 235 6.15 -23.77 -5.02
N GLY A 236 6.75 -24.95 -5.19
CA GLY A 236 6.31 -25.99 -6.14
C GLY A 236 4.84 -26.43 -6.01
N ASP A 237 4.21 -26.21 -4.85
CA ASP A 237 2.80 -26.47 -4.61
C ASP A 237 1.87 -25.50 -5.34
N TRP A 238 2.34 -24.35 -5.84
CA TRP A 238 1.56 -23.41 -6.67
C TRP A 238 1.79 -23.60 -8.18
N GLY A 239 2.84 -24.34 -8.56
CA GLY A 239 3.13 -24.69 -9.96
C GLY A 239 2.18 -25.75 -10.49
N HIS A 240 2.39 -26.17 -11.74
CA HIS A 240 1.54 -27.09 -12.53
C HIS A 240 0.91 -28.29 -11.79
N GLY A 241 1.35 -28.69 -10.59
CA GLY A 241 0.69 -29.69 -9.73
C GLY A 241 -0.59 -29.26 -8.99
N HIS A 242 -0.74 -28.01 -8.55
CA HIS A 242 -2.01 -27.54 -7.93
C HIS A 242 -3.11 -27.32 -8.98
N TRP A 243 -2.69 -26.90 -10.17
CA TRP A 243 -3.57 -26.55 -11.29
C TRP A 243 -3.58 -27.61 -12.39
N ALA A 244 -2.90 -28.75 -12.20
CA ALA A 244 -2.91 -29.91 -13.10
C ALA A 244 -4.34 -30.43 -13.39
N GLY A 245 -5.30 -30.06 -12.54
CA GLY A 245 -6.72 -30.32 -12.71
C GLY A 245 -7.52 -29.26 -13.47
N ASP A 246 -6.89 -28.32 -14.19
CA ASP A 246 -7.57 -27.33 -15.06
C ASP A 246 -7.49 -27.73 -16.55
N PRO A 247 -8.33 -28.65 -17.03
CA PRO A 247 -8.32 -29.09 -18.43
C PRO A 247 -8.75 -27.98 -19.41
N GLN A 248 -9.22 -26.83 -18.93
CA GLN A 248 -9.72 -25.72 -19.75
C GLN A 248 -8.71 -24.57 -19.88
N GLY A 249 -7.61 -24.56 -19.12
CA GLY A 249 -6.63 -23.46 -19.14
C GLY A 249 -7.20 -22.13 -18.64
N ASN A 250 -8.16 -22.19 -17.71
CA ASN A 250 -8.77 -21.02 -17.08
C ASN A 250 -7.76 -20.21 -16.26
N VAL A 251 -6.78 -20.85 -15.63
CA VAL A 251 -5.71 -20.18 -14.88
C VAL A 251 -4.81 -19.38 -15.81
N ASP A 252 -4.31 -19.98 -16.89
CA ASP A 252 -3.48 -19.30 -17.89
C ASP A 252 -4.21 -18.10 -18.49
N THR A 253 -5.50 -18.29 -18.80
CA THR A 253 -6.38 -17.23 -19.30
C THR A 253 -6.56 -16.12 -18.28
N ALA A 254 -6.71 -16.45 -16.99
CA ALA A 254 -6.80 -15.47 -15.91
C ALA A 254 -5.51 -14.66 -15.77
N LEU A 255 -4.34 -15.30 -15.88
CA LEU A 255 -3.03 -14.62 -15.82
C LEU A 255 -2.84 -13.67 -17.01
N VAL A 256 -3.22 -14.10 -18.21
CA VAL A 256 -3.21 -13.24 -19.41
C VAL A 256 -4.17 -12.06 -19.23
N ALA A 257 -5.35 -12.28 -18.66
CA ALA A 257 -6.30 -11.20 -18.40
C ALA A 257 -5.75 -10.19 -17.38
N VAL A 258 -5.13 -10.63 -16.29
CA VAL A 258 -4.49 -9.75 -15.29
C VAL A 258 -3.32 -8.97 -15.91
N ALA A 259 -2.47 -9.64 -16.70
CA ALA A 259 -1.41 -8.97 -17.45
C ALA A 259 -1.96 -7.91 -18.41
N GLY A 260 -3.10 -8.21 -19.06
CA GLY A 260 -3.84 -7.25 -19.88
C GLY A 260 -4.31 -6.03 -19.09
N VAL A 261 -4.90 -6.21 -17.90
CA VAL A 261 -5.31 -5.12 -17.01
C VAL A 261 -4.11 -4.25 -16.59
N LEU A 262 -2.98 -4.86 -16.23
CA LEU A 262 -1.73 -4.15 -15.92
C LEU A 262 -1.24 -3.33 -17.13
N GLY A 263 -1.22 -3.93 -18.33
CA GLY A 263 -0.83 -3.25 -19.57
C GLY A 263 -1.75 -2.07 -19.91
N LEU A 264 -3.07 -2.24 -19.79
CA LEU A 264 -4.05 -1.17 -19.98
C LEU A 264 -3.89 -0.05 -18.95
N ALA A 265 -3.62 -0.37 -17.68
CA ALA A 265 -3.35 0.62 -16.66
C ALA A 265 -2.07 1.42 -16.94
N GLY A 266 -1.01 0.75 -17.43
CA GLY A 266 0.22 1.40 -17.88
C GLY A 266 -0.01 2.34 -19.07
N LEU A 267 -0.76 1.89 -20.08
CA LEU A 267 -1.14 2.70 -21.23
C LEU A 267 -1.97 3.92 -20.81
N ALA A 268 -2.97 3.72 -19.95
CA ALA A 268 -3.80 4.80 -19.42
C ALA A 268 -2.97 5.80 -18.63
N LEU A 269 -2.02 5.34 -17.80
CA LEU A 269 -1.13 6.21 -17.03
C LEU A 269 -0.26 7.06 -17.97
N TRP A 270 0.34 6.46 -19.00
CA TRP A 270 1.13 7.19 -19.99
C TRP A 270 0.31 8.22 -20.77
N GLN A 271 -0.94 7.90 -21.10
CA GLN A 271 -1.83 8.85 -21.77
C GLN A 271 -2.20 10.03 -20.85
N SER A 272 -2.38 9.75 -19.56
CA SER A 272 -2.83 10.71 -18.55
C SER A 272 -1.70 11.62 -18.04
N ASP A 273 -0.48 11.08 -17.97
CA ASP A 273 0.72 11.79 -17.53
C ASP A 273 1.86 11.53 -18.54
N ARG A 274 2.09 12.51 -19.42
CA ARG A 274 3.14 12.47 -20.45
C ARG A 274 4.51 12.89 -19.92
N THR A 275 4.67 13.11 -18.63
CA THR A 275 5.97 13.43 -18.03
C THR A 275 6.87 12.20 -17.96
N VAL A 276 8.14 12.44 -17.60
CA VAL A 276 9.13 11.37 -17.33
C VAL A 276 8.63 10.42 -16.22
N GLN A 277 7.88 10.93 -15.24
CA GLN A 277 7.36 10.12 -14.14
C GLN A 277 6.23 9.20 -14.62
N GLY A 278 5.28 9.71 -15.40
CA GLY A 278 4.23 8.90 -16.02
C GLY A 278 4.77 7.84 -16.98
N ALA A 279 5.78 8.18 -17.79
CA ALA A 279 6.46 7.21 -18.67
C ALA A 279 7.19 6.12 -17.87
N ALA A 280 7.89 6.47 -16.79
CA ALA A 280 8.53 5.49 -15.91
C ALA A 280 7.50 4.59 -15.21
N GLY A 281 6.39 5.14 -14.74
CA GLY A 281 5.29 4.37 -14.15
C GLY A 281 4.63 3.40 -15.13
N ALA A 282 4.41 3.85 -16.37
CA ALA A 282 3.88 2.99 -17.44
C ALA A 282 4.84 1.84 -17.79
N ALA A 283 6.14 2.11 -17.82
CA ALA A 283 7.16 1.08 -18.01
C ALA A 283 7.17 0.05 -16.87
N VAL A 284 6.95 0.49 -15.62
CA VAL A 284 6.78 -0.44 -14.49
C VAL A 284 5.56 -1.32 -14.70
N PHE A 285 4.40 -0.77 -15.10
CA PHE A 285 3.22 -1.60 -15.38
C PHE A 285 3.44 -2.63 -16.49
N ALA A 286 4.11 -2.25 -17.58
CA ALA A 286 4.48 -3.17 -18.63
C ALA A 286 5.40 -4.29 -18.11
N MET A 287 6.38 -3.95 -17.28
CA MET A 287 7.28 -4.91 -16.64
C MET A 287 6.54 -5.85 -15.69
N LEU A 288 5.59 -5.35 -14.89
CA LEU A 288 4.75 -6.16 -14.02
C LEU A 288 3.91 -7.15 -14.83
N ALA A 289 3.32 -6.72 -15.96
CA ALA A 289 2.57 -7.59 -16.86
C ALA A 289 3.45 -8.70 -17.45
N LEU A 290 4.66 -8.36 -17.92
CA LEU A 290 5.62 -9.33 -18.44
C LEU A 290 6.11 -10.30 -17.36
N ALA A 291 6.36 -9.82 -16.14
CA ALA A 291 6.75 -10.66 -15.01
C ALA A 291 5.65 -11.66 -14.65
N MET A 292 4.37 -11.26 -14.70
CA MET A 292 3.24 -12.17 -14.48
C MET A 292 3.23 -13.32 -15.49
N LEU A 293 3.41 -13.01 -16.79
CA LEU A 293 3.45 -14.01 -17.85
C LEU A 293 4.70 -14.90 -17.80
N ALA A 294 5.84 -14.34 -17.39
CA ALA A 294 7.07 -15.12 -17.21
C ALA A 294 6.98 -16.07 -16.01
N ALA A 295 6.32 -15.64 -14.93
CA ALA A 295 6.13 -16.44 -13.72
C ALA A 295 5.26 -17.68 -13.97
N ASP A 296 4.32 -17.62 -14.90
CA ASP A 296 3.58 -18.80 -15.36
C ASP A 296 4.54 -19.87 -15.96
N ARG A 297 5.37 -19.44 -16.92
CA ARG A 297 6.28 -20.34 -17.68
C ARG A 297 7.45 -20.88 -16.87
N LEU A 298 7.87 -20.17 -15.85
CA LEU A 298 8.99 -20.58 -15.00
C LEU A 298 8.51 -21.32 -13.74
N SER A 299 7.19 -21.49 -13.55
CA SER A 299 6.61 -22.02 -12.31
C SER A 299 7.20 -23.38 -11.93
N GLY A 300 7.32 -23.61 -10.61
CA GLY A 300 7.97 -24.81 -10.07
C GLY A 300 9.51 -24.78 -10.05
N HIS A 301 10.15 -23.78 -10.64
CA HIS A 301 11.61 -23.61 -10.59
C HIS A 301 11.99 -22.48 -9.62
N GLY A 302 12.26 -22.83 -8.35
CA GLY A 302 12.53 -21.86 -7.28
C GLY A 302 13.65 -20.85 -7.63
N LEU A 303 14.77 -21.32 -8.18
CA LEU A 303 15.86 -20.45 -8.61
C LEU A 303 15.45 -19.49 -9.74
N ALA A 304 14.69 -19.98 -10.73
CA ALA A 304 14.21 -19.15 -11.83
C ALA A 304 13.25 -18.05 -11.34
N MET A 305 12.40 -18.35 -10.36
CA MET A 305 11.53 -17.36 -9.72
C MET A 305 12.30 -16.35 -8.88
N GLY A 306 13.32 -16.81 -8.15
CA GLY A 306 14.22 -15.92 -7.42
C GLY A 306 14.90 -14.92 -8.36
N LEU A 307 15.38 -15.39 -9.52
CA LEU A 307 15.97 -14.53 -10.55
C LEU A 307 14.95 -13.59 -11.18
N LEU A 308 13.75 -14.07 -11.52
CA LEU A 308 12.67 -13.23 -12.06
C LEU A 308 12.29 -12.10 -11.09
N PHE A 309 12.18 -12.42 -9.80
CA PHE A 309 11.94 -11.42 -8.75
C PHE A 309 13.07 -10.37 -8.71
N MET A 310 14.33 -10.80 -8.78
CA MET A 310 15.46 -9.87 -8.81
C MET A 310 15.45 -8.98 -10.06
N VAL A 311 15.13 -9.53 -11.24
CA VAL A 311 15.00 -8.76 -12.49
C VAL A 311 13.87 -7.73 -12.37
N LEU A 312 12.71 -8.12 -11.82
CA LEU A 312 11.59 -7.22 -11.58
C LEU A 312 11.99 -6.03 -10.71
N TRP A 313 12.62 -6.29 -9.56
CA TRP A 313 13.00 -5.24 -8.62
C TRP A 313 14.20 -4.41 -9.10
N ALA A 314 15.12 -4.99 -9.89
CA ALA A 314 16.18 -4.23 -10.56
C ALA A 314 15.59 -3.29 -11.62
N GLY A 315 14.59 -3.75 -12.37
CA GLY A 315 13.86 -2.91 -13.32
C GLY A 315 13.08 -1.78 -12.62
N LEU A 316 12.44 -2.06 -11.49
CA LEU A 316 11.80 -1.04 -10.65
C LEU A 316 12.82 -0.01 -10.13
N ALA A 317 14.02 -0.45 -9.72
CA ALA A 317 15.11 0.45 -9.34
C ALA A 317 15.55 1.33 -10.54
N GLY A 318 15.64 0.77 -11.74
CA GLY A 318 15.94 1.50 -12.97
C GLY A 318 14.89 2.57 -13.29
N ALA A 319 13.60 2.21 -13.21
CA ALA A 319 12.49 3.16 -13.41
C ALA A 319 12.49 4.26 -12.34
N ALA A 320 12.74 3.91 -11.07
CA ALA A 320 12.86 4.87 -9.98
C ALA A 320 14.03 5.85 -10.18
N LEU A 321 15.17 5.36 -10.69
CA LEU A 321 16.31 6.20 -11.02
C LEU A 321 15.97 7.18 -12.16
N HIS A 322 15.28 6.70 -13.21
CA HIS A 322 14.84 7.53 -14.33
C HIS A 322 13.84 8.62 -13.87
N ALA A 323 12.92 8.26 -12.98
CA ALA A 323 11.95 9.19 -12.37
C ALA A 323 12.54 10.10 -11.28
N ARG A 324 13.85 9.98 -10.98
CA ARG A 324 14.56 10.69 -9.88
C ARG A 324 13.96 10.44 -8.48
N ALA A 325 13.30 9.31 -8.28
CA ALA A 325 12.67 8.90 -7.03
C ALA A 325 13.68 8.17 -6.12
N ARG A 326 14.53 8.94 -5.41
CA ARG A 326 15.62 8.40 -4.57
C ARG A 326 15.15 7.37 -3.53
N TRP A 327 14.03 7.63 -2.87
CA TRP A 327 13.49 6.72 -1.86
C TRP A 327 13.09 5.38 -2.47
N ALA A 328 12.35 5.40 -3.58
CA ALA A 328 11.93 4.18 -4.28
C ALA A 328 13.12 3.37 -4.78
N PHE A 329 14.16 4.02 -5.30
CA PHE A 329 15.42 3.35 -5.68
C PHE A 329 16.08 2.65 -4.48
N GLN A 330 16.19 3.33 -3.33
CA GLN A 330 16.80 2.75 -2.13
C GLN A 330 16.00 1.55 -1.59
N MET A 331 14.67 1.63 -1.61
CA MET A 331 13.80 0.52 -1.23
C MET A 331 13.95 -0.66 -2.18
N ALA A 332 13.99 -0.42 -3.49
CA ALA A 332 14.17 -1.50 -4.46
C ALA A 332 15.51 -2.22 -4.28
N VAL A 333 16.60 -1.47 -4.08
CA VAL A 333 17.93 -2.05 -3.78
C VAL A 333 17.90 -2.86 -2.47
N ALA A 334 17.23 -2.36 -1.44
CA ALA A 334 17.11 -3.07 -0.16
C ALA A 334 16.33 -4.39 -0.32
N VAL A 335 15.25 -4.41 -1.12
CA VAL A 335 14.46 -5.62 -1.38
C VAL A 335 15.26 -6.65 -2.18
N VAL A 336 16.02 -6.23 -3.20
CA VAL A 336 16.94 -7.12 -3.93
C VAL A 336 17.99 -7.72 -2.99
N ALA A 337 18.61 -6.88 -2.15
CA ALA A 337 19.60 -7.33 -1.18
C ALA A 337 19.01 -8.34 -0.19
N LEU A 338 17.80 -8.09 0.32
CA LEU A 338 17.10 -9.02 1.20
C LEU A 338 16.81 -10.35 0.49
N ARG A 339 16.35 -10.33 -0.77
CA ARG A 339 16.09 -11.55 -1.53
C ARG A 339 17.36 -12.38 -1.75
N LEU A 340 18.51 -11.75 -1.98
CA LEU A 340 19.79 -12.45 -2.10
C LEU A 340 20.17 -13.21 -0.83
N ILE A 341 19.89 -12.61 0.34
CA ILE A 341 20.08 -13.29 1.63
C ILE A 341 19.14 -14.48 1.74
N ILE A 342 17.86 -14.32 1.40
CA ILE A 342 16.88 -15.41 1.45
C ILE A 342 17.27 -16.55 0.50
N LEU A 343 17.69 -16.23 -0.73
CA LEU A 343 18.12 -17.24 -1.70
C LEU A 343 19.33 -18.05 -1.21
N ALA A 344 20.24 -17.41 -0.49
CA ALA A 344 21.38 -18.11 0.12
C ALA A 344 20.95 -19.12 1.20
N PHE A 345 19.81 -18.89 1.88
CA PHE A 345 19.22 -19.86 2.79
C PHE A 345 18.42 -20.95 2.07
N GLU A 346 17.74 -20.62 0.96
CA GLU A 346 16.95 -21.57 0.15
C GLU A 346 17.84 -22.65 -0.50
N GLU A 347 19.02 -22.28 -1.02
CA GLU A 347 19.96 -23.20 -1.69
C GLU A 347 20.85 -23.99 -0.72
N ALA A 348 21.12 -23.42 0.46
CA ALA A 348 21.97 -24.06 1.44
C ALA A 348 21.20 -25.09 2.27
N GLY A 349 21.01 -26.29 1.72
CA GLY A 349 20.33 -27.42 2.38
C GLY A 349 20.94 -27.94 3.70
N GLY A 350 21.84 -27.19 4.36
CA GLY A 350 22.41 -27.50 5.68
C GLY A 350 23.08 -26.30 6.38
N LEU A 351 23.18 -26.34 7.72
CA LEU A 351 23.69 -25.25 8.57
C LEU A 351 25.10 -24.74 8.16
N LEU A 352 26.01 -25.63 7.76
CA LEU A 352 27.38 -25.26 7.36
C LEU A 352 27.42 -24.63 5.94
N ALA A 353 26.58 -25.13 5.02
CA ALA A 353 26.37 -24.50 3.72
C ALA A 353 25.70 -23.11 3.86
N SER A 354 24.83 -22.95 4.86
CA SER A 354 24.15 -21.67 5.14
C SER A 354 25.12 -20.61 5.66
N GLY A 355 26.17 -21.02 6.39
CA GLY A 355 27.26 -20.13 6.81
C GLY A 355 28.08 -19.57 5.64
N VAL A 356 28.47 -20.42 4.69
CA VAL A 356 29.18 -19.99 3.47
C VAL A 356 28.26 -19.19 2.54
N GLY A 357 27.00 -19.60 2.41
CA GLY A 357 25.95 -18.88 1.68
C GLY A 357 25.71 -17.48 2.25
N LEU A 358 25.68 -17.32 3.58
CA LEU A 358 25.56 -16.02 4.24
C LEU A 358 26.78 -15.12 4.00
N ILE A 359 27.99 -15.67 3.97
CA ILE A 359 29.21 -14.91 3.69
C ILE A 359 29.20 -14.43 2.22
N LEU A 360 28.93 -15.32 1.27
CA LEU A 360 28.83 -14.96 -0.15
C LEU A 360 27.67 -14.00 -0.43
N GLY A 361 26.51 -14.23 0.20
CA GLY A 361 25.36 -13.33 0.16
C GLY A 361 25.68 -11.96 0.73
N GLY A 362 26.39 -11.89 1.87
CA GLY A 362 26.87 -10.65 2.47
C GLY A 362 27.85 -9.89 1.56
N MET A 363 28.79 -10.60 0.92
CA MET A 363 29.72 -10.01 -0.06
C MET A 363 28.98 -9.48 -1.30
N LEU A 364 27.97 -10.21 -1.79
CA LEU A 364 27.15 -9.79 -2.92
C LEU A 364 26.30 -8.56 -2.57
N VAL A 365 25.66 -8.53 -1.39
CA VAL A 365 24.94 -7.37 -0.87
C VAL A 365 25.86 -6.16 -0.75
N LEU A 366 27.08 -6.35 -0.23
CA LEU A 366 28.11 -5.29 -0.20
C LEU A 366 28.48 -4.80 -1.61
N GLY A 367 28.62 -5.70 -2.58
CA GLY A 367 28.87 -5.36 -3.98
C GLY A 367 27.73 -4.55 -4.61
N VAL A 368 26.47 -4.97 -4.40
CA VAL A 368 25.27 -4.27 -4.87
C VAL A 368 25.15 -2.90 -4.18
N ALA A 369 25.36 -2.83 -2.87
CA ALA A 369 25.33 -1.58 -2.11
C ALA A 369 26.43 -0.62 -2.57
N TRP A 370 27.65 -1.11 -2.81
CA TRP A 370 28.75 -0.33 -3.37
C TRP A 370 28.44 0.19 -4.77
N GLY A 371 27.89 -0.65 -5.65
CA GLY A 371 27.43 -0.27 -6.98
C GLY A 371 26.34 0.82 -6.92
N ALA A 372 25.33 0.63 -6.08
CA ALA A 372 24.26 1.60 -5.84
C ALA A 372 24.80 2.94 -5.30
N LEU A 373 25.78 2.91 -4.38
CA LEU A 373 26.45 4.11 -3.87
C LEU A 373 27.26 4.83 -4.96
N ARG A 374 27.96 4.09 -5.82
CA ARG A 374 28.73 4.67 -6.93
C ARG A 374 27.82 5.34 -7.96
N ILE A 375 26.71 4.71 -8.29
CA ILE A 375 25.68 5.27 -9.18
C ILE A 375 25.04 6.50 -8.53
N SER A 376 24.61 6.40 -7.26
CA SER A 376 24.01 7.53 -6.53
C SER A 376 24.94 8.74 -6.43
N ARG A 377 26.27 8.54 -6.31
CA ARG A 377 27.25 9.64 -6.28
C ARG A 377 27.41 10.34 -7.63
N ARG A 378 27.21 9.63 -8.75
CA ARG A 378 27.27 10.21 -10.11
C ARG A 378 26.06 11.11 -10.42
N PHE A 379 24.92 10.86 -9.76
CA PHE A 379 23.70 11.65 -9.92
C PHE A 379 23.48 12.70 -8.81
N ALA A 380 24.44 12.84 -7.88
CA ALA A 380 24.44 13.99 -6.98
C ALA A 380 24.75 15.25 -7.80
N PRO A 381 24.05 16.38 -7.57
CA PRO A 381 24.42 17.64 -8.20
C PRO A 381 25.91 17.89 -7.94
N ALA A 382 26.64 18.28 -8.98
CA ALA A 382 28.04 18.65 -8.84
C ALA A 382 28.16 19.61 -7.66
N ARG A 383 29.12 19.37 -6.75
CA ARG A 383 29.50 20.36 -5.75
C ARG A 383 29.96 21.60 -6.52
N GLY A 384 29.03 22.51 -6.76
CA GLY A 384 29.33 23.86 -7.19
C GLY A 384 30.19 24.47 -6.10
N ILE A 385 31.45 24.67 -6.43
CA ILE A 385 32.29 25.65 -5.77
C ILE A 385 31.66 26.99 -6.15
N ALA A 386 30.98 27.61 -5.20
CA ALA A 386 30.62 29.03 -5.21
C ALA A 386 30.84 29.55 -3.79
#